data_AF-A0ABD3HG86-F1
#
_entry.id   AF-A0ABD3HG86-F1
#
_cell.length_a   1.000
_cell.length_b   1.000
_cell.length_c   1.000
_cell.angle_alpha   90.00
_cell.angle_beta   90.00
_cell.angle_gamma   90.00
#
_symmetry.space_group_name_H-M   'P 1'
#
loop_
_entity.id
_entity.type
_entity.pdbx_description
1 polymer ?
#
loop_
_entity_poly.entity_id
_entity_poly.type
_entity_poly.pdbx_seq_one_letter_code
_entity_poly.pdbx_strand_id
1 'polypeptide(L)'
;MEEAKKSEPRTSLSCTPCIDALWFCYSPVFQVKQYYREGEFDSCKGKWVELFSCISLKTRPVAEVEAVLKQREVAKEHIWQFRTRQEATEHWKEQFGHLEEE
;
A
#
# COMPACT_ATOMS: atom_id res chain seq x y z
N MET A 1 7.41 -33.73 25.02
CA MET A 1 6.88 -32.40 24.65
C MET A 1 7.89 -31.79 23.71
N GLU A 2 7.63 -31.88 22.41
CA GLU A 2 8.47 -31.25 21.39
C GLU A 2 7.72 -29.99 20.96
N GLU A 3 8.23 -28.83 21.34
CA GLU A 3 7.62 -27.54 20.99
C GLU A 3 7.81 -27.28 19.50
N ALA A 4 6.69 -27.29 18.77
CA ALA A 4 6.64 -26.87 17.37
C ALA A 4 6.98 -25.37 17.30
N LYS A 5 8.20 -25.05 16.82
CA LYS A 5 8.58 -23.72 16.37
C LYS A 5 7.53 -23.19 15.39
N LYS A 6 6.72 -22.22 15.84
CA LYS A 6 5.79 -21.46 15.02
C LYS A 6 6.61 -20.68 13.99
N SER A 7 6.67 -21.20 12.76
CA SER A 7 7.27 -20.49 11.64
C SER A 7 6.48 -19.22 11.40
N GLU A 8 7.17 -18.08 11.36
CA GLU A 8 6.58 -16.80 10.98
C GLU A 8 5.92 -16.95 9.60
N PRO A 9 4.75 -16.31 9.36
CA PRO A 9 4.10 -16.39 8.07
C PRO A 9 5.03 -15.75 7.03
N ARG A 10 5.59 -16.56 6.13
CA ARG A 10 6.29 -16.04 4.96
C ARG A 10 5.28 -15.22 4.16
N THR A 11 5.43 -13.90 4.16
CA THR A 11 4.57 -12.99 3.39
C THR A 11 4.80 -13.29 1.92
N SER A 12 3.96 -14.12 1.32
CA SER A 12 4.12 -14.48 -0.08
C SER A 12 3.77 -13.27 -0.95
N LEU A 13 4.74 -12.81 -1.74
CA LEU A 13 4.51 -11.72 -2.68
C LEU A 13 3.53 -12.14 -3.78
N SER A 14 2.38 -11.48 -3.83
CA SER A 14 1.41 -11.60 -4.92
C SER A 14 1.47 -10.37 -5.81
N CYS A 15 1.67 -10.58 -7.11
CA CYS A 15 1.63 -9.51 -8.13
C CYS A 15 0.28 -9.39 -8.83
N THR A 16 -0.70 -10.24 -8.47
CA THR A 16 -2.06 -10.19 -8.99
C THR A 16 -2.70 -8.79 -8.85
N PRO A 17 -2.52 -8.06 -7.73
CA PRO A 17 -3.07 -6.70 -7.62
C PRO A 17 -2.51 -5.73 -8.65
N CYS A 18 -1.24 -5.87 -9.04
CA CYS A 18 -0.63 -5.01 -10.07
C CYS A 18 -1.18 -5.34 -11.46
N ILE A 19 -1.49 -6.61 -11.73
CA ILE A 19 -2.14 -7.04 -12.97
C ILE A 19 -3.56 -6.50 -13.05
N ASP A 20 -4.32 -6.62 -11.96
CA ASP A 20 -5.68 -6.12 -11.86
C ASP A 20 -5.74 -4.60 -12.05
N ALA A 21 -4.84 -3.85 -11.41
CA ALA A 21 -4.71 -2.42 -11.60
C ALA A 21 -4.40 -2.03 -13.06
N LEU A 22 -3.54 -2.80 -13.74
CA LEU A 22 -3.23 -2.59 -15.15
C LEU A 22 -4.45 -2.85 -16.04
N TRP A 23 -5.18 -3.93 -15.77
CA TRP A 23 -6.41 -4.27 -16.48
C TRP A 23 -7.47 -3.17 -16.32
N PHE A 24 -7.68 -2.70 -15.09
CA PHE A 24 -8.61 -1.61 -14.82
C PHE A 24 -8.23 -0.31 -15.51
N CYS A 25 -6.94 -0.02 -15.63
CA CYS A 25 -6.45 1.14 -16.36
C CYS A 25 -6.87 1.10 -17.84
N TYR A 26 -6.88 -0.06 -18.47
CA TYR A 26 -7.38 -0.21 -19.85
C TYR A 26 -8.91 -0.36 -19.95
N SER A 27 -9.64 -0.38 -18.83
CA SER A 27 -11.08 -0.53 -18.89
C SER A 27 -11.73 0.70 -19.56
N PRO A 28 -12.76 0.50 -20.40
CA PRO A 28 -13.44 1.61 -21.08
C PRO A 28 -13.99 2.66 -20.11
N VAL A 29 -14.48 2.22 -18.95
CA VAL A 29 -15.03 3.10 -17.93
C VAL A 29 -13.96 4.02 -17.35
N PHE A 30 -12.77 3.49 -17.05
CA PHE A 30 -11.67 4.30 -16.51
C PHE A 30 -11.16 5.30 -17.55
N GLN A 31 -10.88 4.82 -18.76
CA GLN A 31 -10.31 5.65 -19.83
C GLN A 31 -11.24 6.80 -20.24
N VAL A 32 -12.55 6.56 -20.36
CA VAL A 32 -13.52 7.63 -20.67
C VAL A 32 -13.68 8.61 -19.51
N LYS A 33 -13.67 8.14 -18.25
CA LYS A 33 -13.72 9.03 -17.08
C LYS A 33 -12.48 9.93 -17.00
N GLN A 34 -11.30 9.38 -17.26
CA GLN A 34 -10.05 10.12 -17.28
C GLN A 34 -10.08 11.16 -18.40
N TYR A 35 -10.46 10.77 -19.61
CA TYR A 35 -10.58 11.67 -20.74
C TYR A 35 -11.60 12.80 -20.49
N TYR A 36 -12.73 12.50 -19.86
CA TYR A 36 -13.72 13.53 -19.51
C TYR A 36 -13.18 14.55 -18.49
N ARG A 37 -12.35 14.12 -17.53
CA ARG A 37 -11.82 14.98 -16.47
C ARG A 37 -10.57 15.76 -16.88
N GLU A 38 -9.61 15.07 -17.49
CA GLU A 38 -8.27 15.60 -17.76
C GLU A 38 -8.04 15.88 -19.27
N GLY A 39 -8.93 15.42 -20.15
CA GLY A 39 -8.84 15.66 -21.60
C GLY A 39 -7.91 14.70 -22.35
N GLU A 40 -7.29 13.74 -21.66
CA GLU A 40 -6.31 12.81 -22.24
C GLU A 40 -6.59 11.36 -21.84
N PHE A 41 -6.19 10.42 -22.70
CA PHE A 41 -6.21 8.99 -22.39
C PHE A 41 -4.94 8.60 -21.62
N ASP A 42 -5.10 7.76 -20.58
CA ASP A 42 -3.95 7.27 -19.83
C ASP A 42 -3.24 6.16 -20.61
N SER A 43 -1.92 6.28 -20.75
CA SER A 43 -1.06 5.27 -21.39
C SER A 43 -0.79 4.04 -20.50
N CYS A 44 -1.24 4.04 -19.24
CA CYS A 44 -1.08 2.99 -18.25
C CYS A 44 0.39 2.61 -17.94
N LYS A 45 1.36 3.43 -18.38
CA LYS A 45 2.80 3.16 -18.22
C LYS A 45 3.20 3.01 -16.76
N GLY A 46 2.63 3.81 -15.85
CA GLY A 46 2.89 3.68 -14.42
C GLY A 46 2.50 2.30 -13.87
N LYS A 47 1.35 1.77 -14.30
CA LYS A 47 0.87 0.43 -13.91
C LYS A 47 1.72 -0.69 -14.48
N TRP A 48 2.25 -0.50 -15.69
CA TRP A 48 3.25 -1.41 -16.24
C TRP A 48 4.54 -1.42 -15.41
N VAL A 49 5.07 -0.26 -15.03
CA VAL A 49 6.27 -0.17 -14.19
C VAL A 49 6.05 -0.86 -12.84
N GLU A 50 4.90 -0.63 -12.19
CA GLU A 50 4.53 -1.30 -10.95
C GLU A 50 4.51 -2.83 -11.12
N LEU A 51 3.88 -3.33 -12.19
CA LEU A 51 3.82 -4.77 -12.48
C LEU A 51 5.21 -5.38 -12.71
N PHE A 52 6.03 -4.76 -13.57
CA PHE A 52 7.40 -5.23 -13.82
C PHE A 52 8.25 -5.19 -12.55
N SER A 53 8.09 -4.16 -11.72
CA SER A 53 8.79 -4.07 -10.44
C SER A 53 8.42 -5.23 -9.51
N CYS A 54 7.13 -5.60 -9.44
CA CYS A 54 6.67 -6.71 -8.62
C CYS A 54 7.19 -8.06 -9.13
N ILE A 55 7.14 -8.29 -10.45
CA ILE A 55 7.66 -9.52 -11.06
C ILE A 55 9.17 -9.62 -10.82
N SER A 56 9.91 -8.53 -11.03
CA SER A 56 11.35 -8.50 -10.80
C SER A 56 11.70 -8.80 -9.34
N LEU A 57 10.95 -8.25 -8.38
CA LEU A 57 11.15 -8.52 -6.96
C LEU A 57 10.84 -9.97 -6.62
N LYS A 58 9.80 -10.55 -7.22
CA LYS A 58 9.43 -11.96 -7.00
C LYS A 58 10.49 -12.95 -7.50
N THR A 59 11.33 -12.57 -8.45
CA THR A 59 12.43 -13.41 -8.96
C THR A 59 13.69 -13.37 -8.08
N ARG A 60 13.76 -12.47 -7.08
CA ARG A 60 14.90 -12.32 -6.16
C ARG A 60 14.87 -13.37 -5.03
N PRO A 61 16.01 -13.63 -4.36
CA PRO A 61 16.05 -14.51 -3.20
C PRO A 61 15.14 -13.98 -2.08
N VAL A 62 14.52 -14.90 -1.34
CA VAL A 62 13.51 -14.60 -0.31
C VAL A 62 14.03 -13.62 0.76
N ALA A 63 15.29 -13.74 1.17
CA ALA A 63 15.89 -12.85 2.17
C ALA A 63 15.99 -11.38 1.68
N GLU A 64 16.30 -11.18 0.40
CA GLU A 64 16.35 -9.84 -0.21
C GLU A 64 14.94 -9.26 -0.36
N VAL A 65 13.99 -10.11 -0.74
CA VAL A 65 12.57 -9.75 -0.84
C VAL A 65 12.03 -9.25 0.49
N GLU A 66 12.26 -9.98 1.58
CA GLU A 66 11.81 -9.61 2.92
C GLU A 66 12.44 -8.28 3.39
N ALA A 67 13.72 -8.06 3.10
CA ALA A 67 14.39 -6.81 3.41
C ALA A 67 13.76 -5.62 2.67
N VAL A 68 13.50 -5.78 1.37
CA VAL A 68 12.83 -4.75 0.55
C VAL A 68 11.41 -4.48 1.05
N LEU A 69 10.67 -5.51 1.46
CA LEU A 69 9.33 -5.33 2.00
C LEU A 69 9.33 -4.59 3.34
N LYS A 70 10.22 -4.96 4.25
CA LYS A 70 10.39 -4.25 5.54
C LYS A 70 10.74 -2.78 5.33
N GLN A 71 11.65 -2.49 4.40
CA GLN A 71 11.98 -1.10 4.06
C GLN A 71 10.77 -0.33 3.53
N ARG A 72 9.95 -0.96 2.67
CA ARG A 72 8.71 -0.35 2.16
C ARG A 72 7.68 -0.12 3.25
N GLU A 73 7.57 -1.01 4.23
CA GLU A 73 6.67 -0.84 5.37
C GLU A 73 7.11 0.30 6.29
N VAL A 74 8.41 0.41 6.56
CA VAL A 74 8.98 1.51 7.35
C VAL A 74 8.83 2.85 6.63
N ALA A 75 9.02 2.87 5.32
CA ALA A 75 8.91 4.09 4.51
C ALA A 75 7.46 4.57 4.33
N LYS A 76 6.45 3.71 4.56
CA LYS A 76 5.06 4.15 4.54
C LYS A 76 4.84 5.08 5.72
N GLU A 77 4.59 6.34 5.40
CA GLU A 77 4.15 7.33 6.38
C GLU A 77 2.86 6.83 7.02
N HIS A 78 2.92 6.58 8.33
CA HIS A 78 1.78 6.17 9.12
C HIS A 78 1.46 7.29 10.12
N ILE A 79 0.19 7.43 10.48
CA ILE A 79 -0.31 8.51 11.37
C ILE A 79 0.53 8.61 12.65
N TRP A 80 0.99 7.47 13.18
CA TRP A 80 1.81 7.39 14.40
C TRP A 80 3.28 7.82 14.22
N GLN A 81 3.71 8.18 13.00
CA GLN A 81 4.99 8.88 12.79
C GLN A 81 4.88 10.37 13.12
N PHE A 82 3.72 10.98 12.89
CA PHE A 82 3.53 12.42 13.05
C PHE A 82 3.21 12.82 14.50
N ARG A 83 2.53 11.95 15.25
CA ARG A 83 2.13 12.19 16.64
C ARG A 83 2.17 10.90 17.43
N THR A 84 2.62 11.01 18.67
CA THR A 84 2.46 9.93 19.65
C THR A 84 0.98 9.75 20.00
N ARG A 85 0.62 8.59 20.57
CA ARG A 85 -0.76 8.33 21.00
C ARG A 85 -1.29 9.39 21.97
N GLN A 86 -0.43 9.86 22.88
CA GLN A 86 -0.80 10.84 23.89
C GLN A 86 -1.09 12.20 23.23
N GLU A 87 -0.17 12.71 22.41
CA GLU A 87 -0.35 13.97 21.67
C GLU A 87 -1.56 13.92 20.72
N ALA A 88 -1.80 12.77 20.07
CA ALA A 88 -2.97 12.60 19.23
C ALA A 88 -4.28 12.67 20.04
N THR A 89 -4.29 12.16 21.27
CA THR A 89 -5.44 12.20 22.19
C THR A 89 -5.68 13.60 22.71
N GLU A 90 -4.62 14.32 23.09
CA GLU A 90 -4.69 15.71 23.54
C GLU A 90 -5.20 16.61 22.41
N HIS A 91 -4.63 16.51 21.21
CA HIS A 91 -5.09 17.26 20.05
C HIS A 91 -6.54 16.94 19.66
N TRP A 92 -6.97 15.68 19.81
CA TRP A 92 -8.37 15.31 19.59
C TRP A 92 -9.28 16.01 20.60
N LYS A 93 -8.93 15.99 21.89
CA LYS A 93 -9.70 16.67 22.94
C LYS A 93 -9.75 18.19 22.73
N GLU A 94 -8.67 18.81 22.28
CA GLU A 94 -8.65 20.24 21.95
C GLU A 94 -9.58 20.60 20.79
N GLN A 95 -9.60 19.79 19.72
CA GLN A 95 -10.41 20.09 18.53
C GLN A 95 -11.87 19.64 18.65
N PHE A 96 -12.10 18.51 19.33
CA PHE A 96 -13.37 17.78 19.31
C PHE A 96 -13.93 17.48 20.70
N GLY A 97 -13.31 17.97 21.78
CA GLY A 97 -13.78 17.70 23.15
C GLY A 97 -15.22 18.16 23.42
N HIS A 98 -15.69 19.19 22.70
CA HIS A 98 -17.07 19.66 22.74
C HIS A 98 -18.10 18.61 22.25
N LEU A 99 -17.67 17.57 21.53
CA LEU A 99 -18.53 16.47 21.08
C LEU A 99 -18.69 15.36 22.12
N GLU A 100 -17.90 15.38 23.20
CA GLU A 100 -17.95 14.39 24.29
C GLU A 100 -18.81 14.86 25.48
N GLU A 101 -19.32 16.10 25.46
CA GLU A 101 -20.13 16.71 26.53
C GLU A 101 -21.66 16.52 26.36
N GLU A 102 -22.11 15.64 25.46
CA GLU A 102 -23.53 15.28 25.29
C GLU A 102 -23.91 13.95 25.97
#